data_AF-A0A6M0CBL2-F1
#
_entry.id   AF-A0A6M0CBL2-F1
#
_cell.length_a   1.000
_cell.length_b   1.000
_cell.length_c   1.000
_cell.angle_alpha   90.00
_cell.angle_beta   90.00
_cell.angle_gamma   90.00
#
_symmetry.space_group_name_H-M   'P 1'
#
loop_
_entity.id
_entity.type
_entity.pdbx_description
1 polymer ?
#
loop_
_entity_poly.entity_id
_entity_poly.type
_entity_poly.pdbx_seq_one_letter_code
_entity_poly.pdbx_strand_id
1 'polypeptide(L)'
;EDVRRDYSVWVLTLAIVPQYLLFMLIGFEAYTLSLVYMGDYMKRQNWGEFILTVELIVHALCSIGIYLGRFLRFNSWDIVTNPNVLVSRTLEDLTAKGPLLVMGVTFITVAILYYLAKWVTLAIAHQGRESDRLESRSDDSSTSQELS
;
A
#
# COMPACT_ATOMS: atom_id res chain seq x y z
N GLU A 1 -6.34 -44.30 -12.50
CA GLU A 1 -5.48 -43.30 -11.81
C GLU A 1 -6.19 -41.94 -11.71
N ASP A 2 -7.44 -41.87 -11.21
CA ASP A 2 -8.30 -40.68 -11.39
C ASP A 2 -8.91 -40.07 -10.10
N VAL A 3 -8.41 -40.41 -8.91
CA VAL A 3 -8.97 -39.90 -7.64
C VAL A 3 -8.30 -38.60 -7.15
N ARG A 4 -7.24 -38.12 -7.84
CA ARG A 4 -6.52 -36.88 -7.45
C ARG A 4 -6.98 -35.60 -8.17
N ARG A 5 -7.87 -35.70 -9.16
CA ARG A 5 -8.34 -34.54 -9.95
C ARG A 5 -9.54 -33.81 -9.36
N ASP A 6 -10.21 -34.41 -8.37
CA ASP A 6 -11.41 -33.87 -7.72
C ASP A 6 -11.12 -33.20 -6.37
N TYR A 7 -9.86 -32.84 -6.09
CA TYR A 7 -9.62 -31.70 -5.20
C TYR A 7 -10.15 -30.48 -5.90
N SER A 8 -11.42 -30.24 -5.56
CA SER A 8 -12.34 -29.37 -6.23
C SER A 8 -11.67 -28.03 -6.48
N VAL A 9 -11.64 -27.58 -7.72
CA VAL A 9 -11.26 -26.22 -8.12
C VAL A 9 -11.94 -25.19 -7.20
N TRP A 10 -13.12 -25.53 -6.65
CA TRP A 10 -13.80 -24.80 -5.59
C TRP A 10 -13.03 -24.71 -4.29
N VAL A 11 -12.50 -25.80 -3.72
CA VAL A 11 -11.69 -25.75 -2.50
C VAL A 11 -10.40 -24.98 -2.75
N LEU A 12 -9.77 -25.20 -3.91
CA LEU A 12 -8.58 -24.45 -4.30
C LEU A 12 -8.90 -22.95 -4.36
N THR A 13 -9.95 -22.55 -5.06
CA THR A 13 -10.33 -21.14 -5.20
C THR A 13 -10.79 -20.54 -3.88
N LEU A 14 -11.62 -21.26 -3.12
CA LEU A 14 -12.22 -20.78 -1.88
C LEU A 14 -11.22 -20.76 -0.71
N ALA A 15 -10.11 -21.49 -0.79
CA ALA A 15 -9.00 -21.36 0.15
C ALA A 15 -7.95 -20.34 -0.32
N ILE A 16 -7.56 -20.39 -1.59
CA ILE A 16 -6.46 -19.58 -2.12
C ILE A 16 -6.86 -18.12 -2.32
N VAL A 17 -8.08 -17.84 -2.78
CA VAL A 17 -8.55 -16.46 -2.97
C VAL A 17 -8.56 -15.68 -1.65
N PRO A 18 -9.20 -16.15 -0.55
CA PRO A 18 -9.15 -15.40 0.71
C PRO A 18 -7.74 -15.31 1.27
N GLN A 19 -6.91 -16.34 1.10
CA GLN A 19 -5.51 -16.27 1.51
C GLN A 19 -4.74 -15.18 0.76
N TYR A 20 -4.87 -15.09 -0.56
CA TYR A 20 -4.24 -14.01 -1.33
C TYR A 20 -4.84 -12.64 -1.02
N LEU A 21 -6.15 -12.56 -0.76
CA LEU A 21 -6.78 -11.32 -0.32
C LEU A 21 -6.17 -10.84 1.00
N LEU A 22 -6.03 -11.72 2.00
CA LEU A 22 -5.38 -11.37 3.26
C LEU A 22 -3.94 -10.94 3.06
N PHE A 23 -3.18 -11.66 2.23
CA PHE A 23 -1.80 -11.28 1.92
C PHE A 23 -1.71 -9.91 1.24
N MET A 24 -2.58 -9.63 0.28
CA MET A 24 -2.66 -8.33 -0.39
C MET A 24 -3.07 -7.22 0.58
N LEU A 25 -4.04 -7.46 1.45
CA LEU A 25 -4.48 -6.50 2.46
C LEU A 25 -3.35 -6.17 3.44
N ILE A 26 -2.67 -7.18 3.99
CA ILE A 26 -1.53 -6.97 4.90
C ILE A 26 -0.41 -6.19 4.21
N GLY A 27 -0.05 -6.57 2.98
CA GLY A 27 0.97 -5.86 2.21
C GLY A 27 0.58 -4.41 1.92
N PHE A 28 -0.70 -4.16 1.65
CA PHE A 28 -1.23 -2.83 1.39
C PHE A 28 -1.28 -1.95 2.65
N GLU A 29 -1.64 -2.52 3.80
CA GLU A 29 -1.57 -1.83 5.09
C GLU A 29 -0.12 -1.51 5.46
N ALA A 30 0.81 -2.44 5.27
CA ALA A 30 2.23 -2.19 5.48
C ALA A 30 2.77 -1.07 4.57
N TYR A 31 2.35 -1.04 3.31
CA TYR A 31 2.66 0.05 2.37
C TYR A 31 2.12 1.40 2.87
N THR A 32 0.87 1.44 3.34
CA THR A 32 0.23 2.65 3.85
C THR A 32 0.94 3.16 5.10
N LEU A 33 1.23 2.28 6.07
CA LEU A 33 1.98 2.63 7.28
C LEU A 33 3.36 3.16 6.95
N SER A 34 4.08 2.54 6.01
CA SER A 34 5.39 3.01 5.57
C SER A 34 5.35 4.44 5.03
N LEU A 35 4.32 4.78 4.24
CA LEU A 35 4.12 6.13 3.71
C LEU A 35 3.78 7.14 4.80
N VAL A 36 2.90 6.77 5.74
CA VAL A 36 2.55 7.62 6.88
C VAL A 36 3.78 7.91 7.74
N TYR A 37 4.56 6.89 8.09
CA TYR A 37 5.79 7.06 8.87
C TYR A 37 6.83 7.91 8.13
N MET A 38 6.98 7.72 6.82
CA MET A 38 7.86 8.56 6.00
C MET A 38 7.40 10.02 6.01
N GLY A 39 6.11 10.27 5.85
CA GLY A 39 5.54 11.63 5.92
C GLY A 39 5.80 12.26 7.29
N ASP A 40 5.59 11.54 8.38
CA ASP A 40 5.84 12.03 9.73
C ASP A 40 7.34 12.26 10.00
N TYR A 41 8.22 11.44 9.45
CA TYR A 41 9.67 11.65 9.49
C TYR A 41 10.06 12.94 8.76
N MET A 42 9.53 13.16 7.55
CA MET A 42 9.79 14.40 6.79
C MET A 42 9.26 15.65 7.50
N LYS A 43 8.11 15.58 8.18
CA LYS A 43 7.62 16.69 9.02
C LYS A 43 8.61 17.06 10.12
N ARG A 44 9.19 16.06 10.79
CA ARG A 44 10.20 16.28 11.85
C ARG A 44 11.47 16.96 11.32
N GLN A 45 11.82 16.68 10.06
CA GLN A 45 12.96 17.30 9.38
C GLN A 45 12.63 18.67 8.75
N ASN A 46 11.44 19.22 9.01
CA ASN A 46 10.94 20.48 8.44
C ASN A 46 10.75 20.45 6.90
N TRP A 47 10.61 19.26 6.31
CA TRP A 47 10.37 19.04 4.88
C TRP A 47 8.90 18.72 4.58
N GLY A 48 7.99 19.30 5.39
CA GLY A 48 6.56 19.01 5.33
C GLY A 48 5.91 19.32 3.98
N GLU A 49 6.41 20.31 3.26
CA GLU A 49 5.88 20.72 1.95
C GLU A 49 6.16 19.69 0.84
N PHE A 50 7.23 18.89 0.97
CA PHE A 50 7.61 17.87 -0.01
C PHE A 50 6.87 16.54 0.15
N ILE A 51 6.10 16.36 1.22
CA ILE A 51 5.42 15.10 1.51
C ILE A 51 4.47 14.72 0.37
N LEU A 52 3.67 15.68 -0.11
CA LEU A 52 2.74 15.44 -1.20
C LEU A 52 3.48 15.08 -2.50
N THR A 53 4.62 15.74 -2.77
CA THR A 53 5.47 15.42 -3.92
C THR A 53 6.03 14.00 -3.83
N VAL A 54 6.54 13.59 -2.67
CA VAL A 54 7.07 12.23 -2.47
C VAL A 54 5.96 11.18 -2.56
N GLU A 55 4.80 11.41 -1.93
CA GLU A 55 3.64 10.53 -2.06
C GLU A 55 3.25 10.35 -3.54
N LEU A 56 3.17 11.45 -4.31
CA LEU A 56 2.86 11.43 -5.73
C LEU A 56 3.90 10.63 -6.54
N ILE A 57 5.20 10.82 -6.26
CA ILE A 57 6.29 10.10 -6.91
C ILE A 57 6.20 8.60 -6.60
N VAL A 58 5.95 8.22 -5.34
CA VAL A 58 5.84 6.81 -4.95
C VAL A 58 4.64 6.15 -5.65
N HIS A 59 3.49 6.82 -5.72
CA HIS A 59 2.34 6.31 -6.47
C HIS A 59 2.63 6.18 -7.97
N ALA A 60 3.35 7.14 -8.55
CA ALA A 60 3.75 7.10 -9.95
C ALA A 60 4.68 5.91 -10.21
N LEU A 61 5.70 5.71 -9.37
CA LEU A 61 6.62 4.58 -9.42
C LEU A 61 5.88 3.23 -9.25
N CYS A 62 4.91 3.15 -8.35
CA CYS A 62 4.10 1.96 -8.15
C CYS A 62 3.30 1.62 -9.42
N SER A 63 2.64 2.62 -10.01
CA SER A 63 1.88 2.46 -11.25
C SER A 63 2.77 2.01 -12.42
N ILE A 64 3.95 2.63 -12.56
CA ILE A 64 4.96 2.22 -13.54
C ILE A 64 5.39 0.76 -13.29
N GLY A 65 5.67 0.38 -12.04
CA GLY A 65 6.05 -0.98 -11.69
C GLY A 65 4.99 -2.03 -12.07
N ILE A 66 3.71 -1.74 -11.78
CA ILE A 66 2.58 -2.58 -12.19
C ILE A 66 2.49 -2.70 -13.71
N TYR A 67 2.66 -1.58 -14.43
CA TYR A 67 2.65 -1.57 -15.89
C TYR A 67 3.80 -2.43 -16.47
N LEU A 68 5.02 -2.23 -15.98
CA LEU A 68 6.19 -2.98 -16.42
C LEU A 68 6.03 -4.49 -16.18
N GLY A 69 5.52 -4.89 -15.01
CA GLY A 69 5.30 -6.30 -14.68
C GLY A 69 4.17 -6.94 -15.52
N ARG A 70 3.13 -6.17 -15.86
CA ARG A 70 1.95 -6.70 -16.55
C ARG A 70 2.08 -6.73 -18.07
N PHE A 71 2.65 -5.68 -18.68
CA PHE A 71 2.66 -5.52 -20.14
C PHE A 71 3.99 -5.92 -20.76
N LEU A 72 5.10 -5.53 -20.14
CA LEU A 72 6.41 -5.83 -20.71
C LEU A 72 6.94 -7.20 -20.27
N ARG A 73 6.31 -7.86 -19.28
CA ARG A 73 6.70 -9.20 -18.76
C ARG A 73 8.22 -9.33 -18.60
N PHE A 74 8.88 -8.25 -18.20
CA PHE A 74 10.34 -8.26 -18.13
C PHE A 74 10.78 -9.26 -17.08
N ASN A 75 11.71 -10.13 -17.48
CA ASN A 75 12.44 -10.94 -16.53
C ASN A 75 13.40 -10.03 -15.75
N SER A 76 13.66 -10.37 -14.48
CA SER A 76 14.63 -9.66 -13.63
C SER A 76 16.01 -9.54 -14.27
N TRP A 77 16.33 -10.45 -15.19
CA TRP A 77 17.57 -10.47 -15.98
C TRP A 77 17.64 -9.38 -17.05
N ASP A 78 16.52 -8.97 -17.64
CA ASP A 78 16.50 -8.00 -18.74
C ASP A 78 16.78 -6.56 -18.23
N ILE A 79 16.36 -6.28 -17.00
CA ILE A 79 16.62 -5.01 -16.28
C ILE A 79 18.12 -4.79 -16.05
N VAL A 80 18.86 -5.86 -15.76
CA VAL A 80 20.31 -5.81 -15.49
C VAL A 80 21.11 -5.71 -16.79
N THR A 81 20.60 -6.29 -17.88
CA THR A 81 21.38 -6.44 -19.11
C THR A 81 21.22 -5.26 -20.08
N ASN A 82 20.04 -4.61 -20.16
CA ASN A 82 19.81 -3.49 -21.09
C ASN A 82 18.86 -2.39 -20.56
N PRO A 83 19.25 -1.62 -19.54
CA PRO A 83 18.39 -0.59 -18.93
C PRO A 83 18.03 0.57 -19.87
N ASN A 84 18.90 0.93 -20.83
CA ASN A 84 18.65 2.05 -21.74
C ASN A 84 17.52 1.78 -22.74
N VAL A 85 17.37 0.55 -23.21
CA VAL A 85 16.26 0.16 -24.12
C VAL A 85 14.94 0.10 -23.33
N LEU A 86 15.01 -0.29 -22.06
CA LEU A 86 13.87 -0.32 -21.14
C LEU A 86 13.26 1.07 -20.95
N VAL A 87 14.10 2.06 -20.61
CA VAL A 87 13.66 3.43 -20.34
C VAL A 87 13.14 4.11 -21.62
N SER A 88 13.84 3.94 -22.75
CA SER A 88 13.40 4.53 -24.02
C SER A 88 12.08 3.95 -24.52
N ARG A 89 11.89 2.63 -24.50
CA ARG A 89 10.60 1.99 -24.82
C ARG A 89 9.49 2.39 -23.87
N THR A 90 9.79 2.47 -22.56
CA THR A 90 8.80 2.89 -21.56
C THR A 90 8.38 4.34 -21.79
N LEU A 91 9.31 5.26 -22.09
CA LEU A 91 9.02 6.66 -22.41
C LEU A 91 8.25 6.83 -23.74
N GLU A 92 8.56 6.01 -24.73
CA GLU A 92 7.86 6.01 -26.02
C GLU A 92 6.42 5.47 -25.87
N ASP A 93 6.23 4.39 -25.10
CA ASP A 93 4.91 3.83 -24.75
C ASP A 93 4.12 4.73 -23.80
N LEU A 94 4.79 5.46 -22.89
CA LEU A 94 4.18 6.50 -22.06
C LEU A 94 3.58 7.63 -22.92
N THR A 95 4.11 7.83 -24.12
CA THR A 95 3.59 8.81 -25.09
C THR A 95 2.43 8.21 -25.91
N ALA A 96 2.23 6.89 -25.88
CA ALA A 96 1.12 6.20 -26.54
C ALA A 96 -0.16 6.20 -25.68
N LYS A 97 -1.30 6.51 -26.32
CA LYS A 97 -2.59 6.71 -25.62
C LYS A 97 -3.11 5.50 -24.84
N GLY A 98 -2.80 4.27 -25.28
CA GLY A 98 -3.32 3.04 -24.66
C GLY A 98 -2.65 2.70 -23.33
N PRO A 99 -1.32 2.45 -23.32
CA PRO A 99 -0.54 2.21 -22.10
C PRO A 99 -0.69 3.27 -21.03
N LEU A 100 -0.69 4.54 -21.44
CA LEU A 100 -0.81 5.67 -20.54
C LEU A 100 -2.15 5.66 -19.78
N LEU A 101 -3.24 5.24 -20.43
CA LEU A 101 -4.55 5.14 -19.79
C LEU A 101 -4.56 4.07 -18.69
N VAL A 102 -3.94 2.90 -18.93
CA VAL A 102 -3.85 1.83 -17.92
C VAL A 102 -2.99 2.27 -16.74
N MET A 103 -1.90 2.97 -17.00
CA MET A 103 -1.03 3.52 -15.96
C MET A 103 -1.75 4.62 -15.15
N GLY A 104 -2.52 5.49 -15.81
CA GLY A 104 -3.36 6.49 -15.14
C GLY A 104 -4.43 5.85 -14.26
N VAL A 105 -5.15 4.83 -14.76
CA VAL A 105 -6.17 4.11 -14.00
C VAL A 105 -5.56 3.39 -12.79
N THR A 106 -4.43 2.72 -12.96
CA THR A 106 -3.74 2.03 -11.85
C THR A 106 -3.21 3.02 -10.82
N PHE A 107 -2.67 4.16 -11.25
CA PHE A 107 -2.27 5.24 -10.35
C PHE A 107 -3.46 5.74 -9.51
N ILE A 108 -4.59 6.05 -10.16
CA ILE A 108 -5.80 6.50 -9.47
C ILE A 108 -6.30 5.41 -8.50
N THR A 109 -6.27 4.15 -8.93
CA THR A 109 -6.69 3.02 -8.09
C THR A 109 -5.82 2.91 -6.84
N VAL A 110 -4.49 2.91 -6.99
CA VAL A 110 -3.56 2.85 -5.85
C VAL A 110 -3.70 4.07 -4.95
N ALA A 111 -3.87 5.27 -5.51
CA ALA A 111 -4.08 6.49 -4.74
C ALA A 111 -5.38 6.43 -3.92
N ILE A 112 -6.51 6.06 -4.53
CA ILE A 112 -7.80 5.93 -3.83
C ILE A 112 -7.70 4.90 -2.70
N LEU A 113 -7.13 3.73 -2.98
CA LEU A 113 -6.94 2.71 -1.95
C LEU A 113 -6.06 3.22 -0.82
N TYR A 114 -4.99 3.97 -1.13
CA TYR A 114 -4.07 4.50 -0.12
C TYR A 114 -4.79 5.50 0.79
N TYR A 115 -5.55 6.42 0.19
CA TYR A 115 -6.36 7.34 0.98
C TYR A 115 -7.34 6.57 1.87
N LEU A 116 -8.06 5.57 1.33
CA LEU A 116 -8.99 4.77 2.12
C LEU A 116 -8.31 4.08 3.33
N ALA A 117 -7.19 3.41 3.10
CA ALA A 117 -6.44 2.73 4.18
C ALA A 117 -5.84 3.73 5.19
N LYS A 118 -5.37 4.89 4.71
CA LYS A 118 -4.90 5.97 5.58
C LYS A 118 -6.01 6.50 6.47
N TRP A 119 -7.21 6.69 5.94
CA TRP A 119 -8.41 7.08 6.69
C TRP A 119 -8.74 6.05 7.78
N VAL A 120 -8.73 4.75 7.44
CA VAL A 120 -8.96 3.67 8.42
C VAL A 120 -7.88 3.64 9.50
N THR A 121 -6.61 3.69 9.10
CA THR A 121 -5.47 3.70 10.02
C THR A 121 -5.54 4.87 11.01
N LEU A 122 -5.85 6.07 10.51
CA LEU A 122 -6.00 7.25 11.36
C LEU A 122 -7.22 7.14 12.28
N ALA A 123 -8.34 6.58 11.81
CA ALA A 123 -9.51 6.34 12.63
C ALA A 123 -9.22 5.40 13.82
N ILE A 124 -8.50 4.30 13.56
CA ILE A 124 -8.06 3.36 14.60
C ILE A 124 -7.11 4.06 15.58
N ALA A 125 -6.15 4.85 15.08
CA ALA A 125 -5.20 5.58 15.92
C ALA A 125 -5.88 6.62 16.83
N HIS A 126 -6.96 7.26 16.37
CA HIS A 126 -7.74 8.18 17.19
C HIS A 126 -8.47 7.45 18.34
N GLN A 127 -9.01 6.27 18.08
CA GLN A 127 -9.77 5.49 19.07
C GLN A 127 -8.87 4.92 20.19
N GLY A 128 -7.64 4.52 19.84
CA GLY A 128 -6.65 4.05 20.83
C GLY A 128 -6.27 5.14 21.85
N ARG A 129 -6.06 6.37 21.39
CA ARG A 129 -5.67 7.51 22.27
C ARG A 129 -6.78 7.95 23.21
N GLU A 130 -8.03 7.76 22.85
CA GLU A 130 -9.17 8.07 23.71
C GLU A 130 -9.32 7.04 24.84
N SER A 131 -9.07 5.77 24.54
CA SER A 131 -9.11 4.67 25.52
C SER A 131 -8.02 4.83 26.59
N ASP A 132 -6.77 5.07 26.20
CA ASP A 132 -5.65 5.31 27.13
C ASP A 132 -5.90 6.55 28.03
N ARG A 133 -6.56 7.57 27.50
CA ARG A 133 -6.87 8.80 28.24
C ARG A 133 -7.99 8.61 29.26
N LEU A 134 -8.92 7.69 29.01
CA LEU A 134 -9.97 7.33 29.96
C LEU A 134 -9.43 6.45 31.09
N GLU A 135 -8.55 5.49 30.76
CA GLU A 135 -7.90 4.59 31.72
C GLU A 135 -6.99 5.37 32.70
N SER A 136 -6.13 6.25 32.18
CA SER A 136 -5.31 7.14 33.02
C SER A 136 -6.13 8.07 33.92
N ARG A 137 -7.31 8.52 33.46
CA ARG A 137 -8.19 9.39 34.26
C ARG A 137 -8.94 8.61 35.34
N SER A 138 -9.26 7.33 35.12
CA SER A 138 -9.84 6.48 36.16
C SER A 138 -8.83 6.13 37.26
N ASP A 139 -7.57 5.86 36.90
CA ASP A 139 -6.49 5.56 37.87
C ASP A 139 -6.17 6.75 38.78
N ASP A 140 -6.14 7.97 38.23
CA ASP A 140 -5.90 9.19 39.02
C ASP A 140 -7.05 9.48 40.01
N SER A 141 -8.29 9.18 39.62
CA SER A 141 -9.48 9.36 40.45
C SER A 141 -9.59 8.37 41.62
N SER A 142 -9.14 7.12 41.42
CA SER A 142 -9.14 6.09 42.46
C SER A 142 -8.02 6.31 43.49
N THR A 143 -6.83 6.70 43.02
CA THR A 143 -5.70 7.06 43.89
C THR A 143 -6.02 8.28 44.77
N SER A 144 -6.77 9.25 44.23
CA SER A 144 -7.20 10.43 44.98
C SER A 144 -8.25 10.13 46.07
N GLN A 145 -9.05 9.07 45.91
CA GLN A 145 -10.02 8.63 46.93
C GLN A 145 -9.39 7.82 48.06
N GLU A 146 -8.29 7.09 47.82
CA GLU A 146 -7.57 6.36 48.88
C GLU A 146 -6.75 7.26 49.81
N LEU A 147 -6.36 8.44 49.34
CA LEU A 147 -5.53 9.40 50.10
C LEU A 147 -6.34 10.41 50.94
N SER A 148 -7.67 10.38 50.86
CA SER A 148 -8.61 11.24 51.60
C SER A 148 -9.30 10.52 52.75
#